data_AF-J9F3J9-F1
#
_entry.id   AF-J9F3J9-F1
#
_cell.length_a   1.000
_cell.length_b   1.000
_cell.length_c   1.000
_cell.angle_alpha   90.00
_cell.angle_beta   90.00
_cell.angle_gamma   90.00
#
_symmetry.space_group_name_H-M   'P 1'
#
loop_
_entity.id
_entity.type
_entity.pdbx_description
1 polymer ?
#
loop_
_entity_poly.entity_id
_entity_poly.type
_entity_poly.pdbx_seq_one_letter_code
_entity_poly.pdbx_strand_id
1 'polypeptide(L)' 'MAKIFVVDDDMDMLNLIQMALRKDGHQVDIESDATTVQST' A
#
# COMPACT_ATOMS: atom_id res chain seq x y z
N MET A 1 -4.41 -11.73 -9.27
CA MET A 1 -3.54 -11.56 -8.09
C MET A 1 -2.34 -10.72 -8.50
N ALA A 2 -2.28 -9.49 -8.02
CA ALA A 2 -1.16 -8.57 -8.26
C ALA A 2 -0.42 -8.30 -6.96
N LYS A 3 0.85 -7.90 -7.06
CA LYS A 3 1.59 -7.29 -5.96
C LYS A 3 1.49 -5.77 -6.11
N ILE A 4 0.91 -5.12 -5.11
CA ILE A 4 0.63 -3.67 -5.11
C ILE A 4 1.40 -3.05 -3.96
N PHE A 5 2.05 -1.93 -4.24
CA PHE A 5 2.73 -1.11 -3.25
C PHE A 5 2.02 0.23 -3.16
N VAL A 6 1.53 0.59 -1.97
CA VAL A 6 0.74 1.81 -1.75
C VAL A 6 1.54 2.75 -0.87
N VAL A 7 1.63 4.01 -1.31
CA VAL A 7 2.24 5.08 -0.53
C VAL A 7 1.23 6.19 -0.34
N ASP A 8 0.97 6.54 0.91
CA ASP A 8 0.06 7.62 1.29
C ASP A 8 0.49 8.12 2.69
N ASP A 9 0.59 9.43 2.89
CA ASP A 9 1.02 10.02 4.16
C ASP A 9 -0.08 9.97 5.24
N ASP A 10 -1.32 9.69 4.84
CA ASP A 10 -2.44 9.43 5.75
C ASP A 10 -2.53 7.92 6.09
N MET A 11 -2.26 7.61 7.36
CA MET A 11 -2.33 6.24 7.90
C MET A 11 -3.73 5.63 7.84
N ASP A 12 -4.79 6.42 7.97
CA ASP A 12 -6.16 5.92 7.91
C ASP A 12 -6.51 5.51 6.47
N MET A 13 -6.03 6.28 5.48
CA MET A 13 -6.18 5.96 4.06
C MET A 13 -5.37 4.71 3.67
N LEU A 14 -4.13 4.59 4.13
CA LEU A 14 -3.32 3.38 3.93
C LEU A 14 -4.03 2.13 4.45
N ASN A 15 -4.57 2.20 5.67
CA ASN A 15 -5.27 1.07 6.28
C ASN A 15 -6.53 0.69 5.49
N LEU A 16 -7.33 1.68 5.07
CA LEU A 16 -8.53 1.44 4.27
C LEU A 16 -8.20 0.77 2.94
N ILE A 17 -7.20 1.29 2.23
CA ILE A 17 -6.77 0.76 0.92
C ILE A 17 -6.18 -0.64 1.09
N GLN A 18 -5.33 -0.85 2.11
CA GLN A 18 -4.76 -2.16 2.41
C GLN A 18 -5.85 -3.20 2.65
N MET A 19 -6.85 -2.88 3.45
CA MET A 19 -7.97 -3.80 3.74
C MET A 19 -8.76 -4.13 2.48
N ALA A 20 -9.09 -3.12 1.66
CA ALA A 20 -9.86 -3.31 0.44
C ALA A 20 -9.12 -4.19 -0.59
N LEU A 21 -7.85 -3.91 -0.85
CA LEU A 21 -7.04 -4.65 -1.83
C LEU A 21 -6.70 -6.07 -1.36
N ARG A 22 -6.43 -6.28 -0.07
CA ARG A 22 -6.25 -7.64 0.48
C ARG A 22 -7.53 -8.46 0.37
N LYS A 23 -8.69 -7.84 0.62
CA LYS A 23 -10.00 -8.50 0.45
C LYS A 23 -10.24 -8.93 -1.00
N ASP A 24 -9.72 -8.18 -1.98
CA ASP A 24 -9.75 -8.54 -3.41
C ASP A 24 -8.71 -9.61 -3.81
N GLY A 25 -7.90 -10.09 -2.86
CA GLY A 25 -6.91 -11.14 -3.09
C GLY A 25 -5.59 -10.64 -3.69
N HIS A 26 -5.24 -9.37 -3.46
CA HIS A 26 -3.94 -8.83 -3.81
C HIS A 26 -2.94 -8.90 -2.65
N GLN A 27 -1.66 -9.01 -2.99
CA GLN A 27 -0.59 -8.78 -2.01
C GLN A 27 -0.35 -7.27 -1.93
N VAL A 28 -0.33 -6.74 -0.72
CA VAL A 28 -0.26 -5.29 -0.48
C VAL A 28 0.82 -4.99 0.56
N ASP A 29 1.82 -4.25 0.11
CA ASP A 29 2.83 -3.59 0.92
C ASP A 29 2.41 -2.10 1.04
N ILE A 30 2.60 -1.50 2.21
CA ILE A 30 2.24 -0.09 2.48
C ILE A 30 3.44 0.65 3.05
N GLU A 31 3.57 1.93 2.71
CA GLU A 31 4.51 2.86 3.34
C GLU A 31 3.88 4.24 3.49
N SER A 32 4.22 4.95 4.57
CA SER A 32 3.74 6.31 4.80
C SER A 32 4.66 7.40 4.26
N ASP A 33 5.91 7.04 3.94
CA ASP A 33 6.92 7.97 3.45
C ASP A 33 7.41 7.53 2.07
N ALA A 34 7.16 8.36 1.07
CA ALA A 34 7.58 8.11 -0.31
C ALA A 34 9.10 7.99 -0.49
N THR A 35 9.90 8.54 0.42
CA THR A 35 11.37 8.44 0.37
C THR A 35 11.88 7.03 0.67
N THR A 36 11.05 6.18 1.28
CA THR A 36 11.36 4.75 1.49
C THR A 36 11.28 3.94 0.19
N VAL A 37 10.65 4.47 -0.86
CA VAL A 37 10.52 3.79 -2.16
C VAL A 37 11.82 3.91 -2.94
N GLN A 38 12.56 2.81 -3.01
CA GLN A 38 13.74 2.73 -3.88
C GLN A 38 13.30 2.57 -5.34
N SER A 39 13.45 3.63 -6.12
CA SER A 39 13.33 3.57 -7.58
C SER A 39 14.67 3.09 -8.15
N THR A 40 14.72 1.84 -8.61
CA THR A 40 15.86 1.28 -9.35
C THR A 40 15.73 1.52 -10.85
#